data_AF-A0A074JC76-F1
#
_entry.id   AF-A0A074JC76-F1
#
_cell.length_a   1.000
_cell.length_b   1.000
_cell.length_c   1.000
_cell.angle_alpha   90.00
_cell.angle_beta   90.00
_cell.angle_gamma   90.00
#
_symmetry.space_group_name_H-M   'P 1'
#
loop_
_entity.id
_entity.type
_entity.pdbx_description
1 polymer ?
#
loop_
_entity_poly.entity_id
_entity_poly.type
_entity_poly.pdbx_seq_one_letter_code
_entity_poly.pdbx_strand_id
1 'polypeptide(L)'
;MAARYDVSLKTIYNVVNHRNERQTANGSRSRVVGIRVSDDDLRRFDAALSRRGIAHRSDAMRRLMLAAAGVFLPDDEMCDELRCLGAALNRVGNNVNQIARRLNEAKVRGERLSYPASSHRDVRALAGLVFDLADQVQEMSRARRRLLDLEISSALAGLAERDENGAE
;
A
#
# COMPACT_ATOMS: atom_id res chain seq x y z
N MET A 1 32.87 39.71 19.21
CA MET A 1 33.25 38.79 18.11
C MET A 1 33.22 39.46 16.74
N ALA A 2 32.14 40.20 16.39
CA ALA A 2 32.06 41.02 15.15
C ALA A 2 33.24 41.99 14.98
N ALA A 3 33.49 42.83 15.99
CA ALA A 3 34.62 43.77 15.99
C ALA A 3 36.01 43.12 15.99
N ARG A 4 36.12 41.81 16.29
CA ARG A 4 37.40 41.09 16.31
C ARG A 4 37.81 40.61 14.92
N TYR A 5 36.84 40.41 14.03
CA TYR A 5 37.04 39.88 12.69
C TYR A 5 36.63 40.89 11.60
N ASP A 6 36.35 42.14 11.99
CA ASP A 6 35.86 43.21 11.11
C ASP A 6 34.69 42.81 10.21
N VAL A 7 33.78 41.99 10.76
CA VAL A 7 32.58 41.53 10.06
C VAL A 7 31.33 42.07 10.73
N SER A 8 30.30 42.32 9.92
CA SER A 8 29.00 42.72 10.42
C SER A 8 28.37 41.61 11.27
N LEU A 9 27.57 42.00 12.26
CA LEU A 9 26.84 41.05 13.11
C LEU A 9 25.93 40.12 12.27
N LYS A 10 25.35 40.65 11.18
CA LYS A 10 24.56 39.89 10.20
C LYS A 10 25.38 38.78 9.53
N THR A 11 26.65 39.03 9.22
CA THR A 11 27.55 38.03 8.64
C THR A 11 27.83 36.91 9.63
N ILE A 12 28.00 37.24 10.92
CA ILE A 12 28.15 36.23 11.97
C ILE A 12 26.88 35.37 12.08
N TYR A 13 25.70 35.99 12.13
CA TYR A 13 24.44 35.25 12.16
C TYR A 13 24.24 34.38 10.92
N ASN A 14 24.57 34.87 9.72
CA ASN A 14 24.47 34.10 8.48
C ASN A 14 25.45 32.92 8.47
N VAL A 15 26.68 33.10 8.93
CA VAL A 15 27.68 32.02 9.01
C VAL A 15 27.28 30.98 10.06
N VAL A 16 26.75 31.40 11.21
CA VAL A 16 26.25 30.50 12.25
C VAL A 16 25.01 29.75 11.79
N ASN A 17 24.06 30.42 11.12
CA ASN A 17 22.86 29.80 10.57
C ASN A 17 23.21 28.84 9.43
N HIS A 18 24.04 29.23 8.47
CA HIS A 18 24.48 28.32 7.41
C HIS A 18 25.32 27.16 7.92
N ARG A 19 26.11 27.35 8.99
CA ARG A 19 26.84 26.26 9.63
C ARG A 19 25.88 25.33 10.38
N ASN A 20 24.89 25.85 11.10
CA ASN A 20 23.87 25.05 11.77
C ASN A 20 22.96 24.32 10.77
N GLU A 21 22.58 24.94 9.66
CA GLU A 21 21.81 24.33 8.57
C GLU A 21 22.60 23.19 7.93
N ARG A 22 23.89 23.42 7.58
CA ARG A 22 24.78 22.38 7.03
C ARG A 22 25.09 21.27 8.05
N GLN A 23 25.23 21.60 9.33
CA GLN A 23 25.52 20.64 10.38
C GLN A 23 24.28 19.84 10.79
N THR A 24 23.08 20.41 10.69
CA THR A 24 21.80 19.67 10.85
C THR A 24 21.54 18.76 9.64
N ALA A 25 21.92 19.20 8.43
CA ALA A 25 21.81 18.43 7.20
C ALA A 25 22.81 17.25 7.12
N ASN A 26 24.07 17.44 7.53
CA ASN A 26 25.13 16.42 7.47
C ASN A 26 25.33 15.62 8.78
N GLY A 27 24.97 16.16 9.94
CA GLY A 27 25.30 15.59 11.26
C GLY A 27 24.21 14.71 11.89
N SER A 28 22.99 14.67 11.36
CA SER A 28 21.87 13.93 11.97
C SER A 28 21.70 12.48 11.46
N ARG A 29 22.53 12.04 10.51
CA ARG A 29 22.30 10.80 9.74
C ARG A 29 23.56 9.95 9.67
N SER A 30 23.85 9.23 10.76
CA SER A 30 25.11 8.49 10.94
C SER A 30 25.16 7.10 10.28
N ARG A 31 24.06 6.61 9.68
CA ARG A 31 23.99 5.26 9.10
C ARG A 31 23.73 5.31 7.60
N VAL A 32 24.65 4.72 6.85
CA VAL A 32 24.51 4.47 5.41
C VAL A 32 23.90 3.09 5.21
N VAL A 33 22.85 3.03 4.40
CA VAL A 33 22.27 1.76 3.93
C VAL A 33 22.71 1.56 2.48
N GLY A 34 23.58 0.59 2.24
CA GLY A 34 24.00 0.19 0.89
C GLY A 34 23.12 -0.95 0.38
N ILE A 35 22.59 -0.83 -0.84
CA ILE A 35 21.76 -1.86 -1.48
C ILE A 35 22.37 -2.18 -2.84
N ARG A 36 22.51 -3.48 -3.14
CA ARG A 36 22.84 -3.94 -4.49
C ARG A 36 21.53 -4.15 -5.25
N VAL A 37 21.43 -3.58 -6.43
CA VAL A 37 20.27 -3.69 -7.32
C VAL A 37 20.74 -4.13 -8.70
N SER A 38 19.88 -4.83 -9.43
CA SER A 38 20.13 -5.08 -10.85
C SER A 38 19.92 -3.81 -11.67
N ASP A 39 20.46 -3.78 -12.89
CA ASP A 39 20.21 -2.67 -13.82
C ASP A 39 18.72 -2.54 -14.16
N ASP A 40 17.98 -3.66 -14.18
CA ASP A 40 16.55 -3.64 -14.47
C ASP A 40 15.74 -3.01 -13.34
N ASP A 41 16.07 -3.36 -12.09
CA ASP A 41 15.41 -2.77 -10.92
C ASP A 41 15.68 -1.26 -10.85
N LEU A 42 16.93 -0.84 -11.12
CA LEU A 42 17.30 0.57 -11.11
C LEU A 42 16.55 1.36 -12.20
N ARG A 43 16.44 0.82 -13.43
CA ARG A 43 15.67 1.45 -14.51
C ARG A 43 14.18 1.58 -14.17
N ARG A 44 13.59 0.54 -13.58
CA ARG A 44 12.17 0.58 -13.16
C ARG A 44 11.94 1.63 -12.08
N PHE A 45 12.86 1.73 -11.12
CA PHE A 45 12.81 2.74 -10.08
C PHE A 45 12.92 4.15 -10.65
N ASP A 46 13.87 4.39 -11.55
CA ASP A 46 14.05 5.67 -12.22
C ASP A 46 12.81 6.07 -13.01
N ALA A 47 12.25 5.16 -13.80
CA ALA A 47 11.01 5.42 -14.54
C ALA A 47 9.84 5.77 -13.60
N ALA A 48 9.75 5.17 -12.42
CA ALA A 48 8.73 5.49 -11.43
C ALA A 48 8.93 6.89 -10.82
N LEU A 49 10.18 7.28 -10.55
CA LEU A 49 10.51 8.62 -10.05
C LEU A 49 10.30 9.70 -11.11
N SER A 50 10.71 9.46 -12.36
CA SER A 50 10.53 10.40 -13.47
C SER A 50 9.07 10.70 -13.75
N ARG A 51 8.17 9.71 -13.65
CA ARG A 51 6.71 9.92 -13.76
C ARG A 51 6.15 10.87 -12.70
N ARG A 52 6.88 11.07 -11.59
CA ARG A 52 6.51 11.95 -10.48
C ARG A 52 7.38 13.22 -10.43
N GLY A 53 8.24 13.46 -11.42
CA GLY A 53 9.12 14.63 -11.48
C GLY A 53 10.22 14.65 -10.42
N ILE A 54 10.71 13.48 -9.98
CA ILE A 54 11.70 13.39 -8.89
C ILE A 54 13.08 13.02 -9.46
N ALA A 55 14.08 13.91 -9.35
CA ALA A 55 15.44 13.60 -9.81
C ALA A 55 16.30 12.82 -8.80
N HIS A 56 16.06 13.03 -7.50
CA HIS A 56 16.97 12.54 -6.44
C HIS A 56 16.53 11.21 -5.81
N ARG A 57 17.12 10.11 -6.29
CA ARG A 57 16.89 8.73 -5.80
C ARG A 57 17.04 8.57 -4.29
N SER A 58 18.11 9.12 -3.71
CA SER A 58 18.42 8.96 -2.28
C SER A 58 17.38 9.63 -1.38
N ASP A 59 16.85 10.77 -1.81
CA ASP A 59 15.81 11.47 -1.07
C ASP A 59 14.44 10.79 -1.24
N ALA A 60 14.14 10.28 -2.44
CA ALA A 60 12.96 9.46 -2.66
C ALA A 60 12.98 8.20 -1.77
N MET A 61 14.10 7.46 -1.76
CA MET A 61 14.27 6.28 -0.92
C MET A 61 14.13 6.61 0.57
N ARG A 62 14.69 7.73 1.02
CA ARG A 62 14.55 8.20 2.41
C ARG A 62 13.09 8.45 2.77
N ARG A 63 12.33 9.14 1.92
CA ARG A 63 10.92 9.45 2.19
C ARG A 63 10.05 8.20 2.17
N LEU A 64 10.30 7.27 1.26
CA LEU A 64 9.66 5.95 1.26
C LEU A 64 9.98 5.16 2.53
N MET A 65 11.22 5.21 3.01
CA MET A 65 11.61 4.57 4.28
C MET A 65 10.89 5.16 5.49
N LEU A 66 10.60 6.48 5.49
CA LEU A 66 9.80 7.12 6.55
C LEU A 66 8.31 6.75 6.47
N ALA A 67 7.79 6.55 5.25
CA ALA A 67 6.41 6.11 5.00
C ALA A 67 6.24 4.58 5.08
N ALA A 68 7.30 3.84 5.43
CA ALA A 68 7.35 2.38 5.42
C ALA A 68 6.20 1.72 6.19
N ALA A 69 5.75 2.31 7.30
CA ALA A 69 4.62 1.78 8.05
C ALA A 69 3.35 1.70 7.18
N GLY A 70 2.95 2.77 6.49
CA GLY A 70 1.74 2.77 5.64
C GLY A 70 1.86 1.85 4.42
N VAL A 71 3.08 1.73 3.88
CA VAL A 71 3.36 0.97 2.65
C VAL A 71 3.49 -0.54 2.89
N PHE A 72 4.15 -0.96 3.98
CA PHE A 72 4.47 -2.37 4.22
C PHE A 72 3.49 -3.09 5.15
N LEU A 73 2.67 -2.37 5.93
CA LEU A 73 1.67 -3.02 6.78
C LEU A 73 0.46 -3.48 5.94
N PRO A 74 -0.06 -4.69 6.22
CA PRO A 74 -1.36 -5.10 5.73
C PRO A 74 -2.42 -4.08 6.12
N ASP A 75 -3.42 -3.93 5.27
CA ASP A 75 -4.59 -3.14 5.60
C ASP A 75 -5.49 -3.98 6.51
N ASP A 76 -5.49 -3.68 7.81
CA ASP A 76 -6.25 -4.44 8.81
C ASP A 76 -7.75 -4.41 8.54
N GLU A 77 -8.28 -3.28 8.05
CA GLU A 77 -9.69 -3.11 7.66
C GLU A 77 -10.03 -4.00 6.47
N MET A 78 -9.18 -3.98 5.42
CA MET A 78 -9.34 -4.90 4.29
C MET A 78 -9.26 -6.37 4.74
N CYS A 79 -8.38 -6.69 5.69
CA CYS A 79 -8.25 -8.05 6.22
C CYS A 79 -9.48 -8.49 7.01
N ASP A 80 -10.07 -7.60 7.81
CA ASP A 80 -11.32 -7.83 8.53
C ASP A 80 -12.48 -8.06 7.56
N GLU A 81 -12.62 -7.23 6.53
CA GLU A 81 -13.64 -7.37 5.49
C GLU A 81 -13.50 -8.71 4.75
N LEU A 82 -12.30 -9.06 4.30
CA LEU A 82 -12.05 -10.35 3.63
C LEU A 82 -12.40 -11.55 4.52
N ARG A 83 -12.15 -11.46 5.83
CA ARG A 83 -12.56 -12.51 6.79
C ARG A 83 -14.07 -12.65 6.89
N CYS A 84 -14.80 -11.54 6.93
CA CYS A 84 -16.26 -11.54 6.93
C CYS A 84 -16.83 -12.17 5.64
N LEU A 85 -16.26 -11.82 4.49
CA LEU A 85 -16.63 -12.40 3.19
C LEU A 85 -16.37 -13.91 3.15
N GLY A 86 -15.23 -14.36 3.63
CA GLY A 86 -14.91 -15.80 3.76
C GLY A 86 -15.88 -16.55 4.67
N ALA A 87 -16.31 -15.94 5.78
CA ALA A 87 -17.31 -16.53 6.67
C ALA A 87 -18.68 -16.68 6.00
N ALA A 88 -19.11 -15.69 5.22
CA ALA A 88 -20.35 -15.76 4.44
C ALA A 88 -20.30 -16.89 3.40
N LEU A 89 -19.20 -16.98 2.65
CA LEU A 89 -18.98 -18.03 1.66
C LEU A 89 -19.00 -19.42 2.31
N ASN A 90 -18.30 -19.59 3.43
CA ASN A 90 -18.29 -20.86 4.18
C ASN A 90 -19.69 -21.29 4.62
N ARG A 91 -20.53 -20.35 5.06
CA ARG A 91 -21.91 -20.67 5.47
C ARG A 91 -22.73 -21.22 4.31
N VAL A 92 -22.68 -20.57 3.13
CA VAL A 92 -23.44 -21.02 1.96
C VAL A 92 -22.84 -22.31 1.38
N GLY A 93 -21.51 -22.43 1.34
CA GLY A 93 -20.82 -23.65 0.92
C GLY A 93 -21.21 -24.86 1.77
N ASN A 94 -21.32 -24.69 3.09
CA ASN A 94 -21.80 -25.73 4.00
C ASN A 94 -23.24 -26.16 3.69
N ASN A 95 -24.14 -25.22 3.39
CA ASN A 95 -25.52 -25.55 3.01
C ASN A 95 -25.56 -26.37 1.71
N VAL A 96 -24.77 -25.97 0.70
CA VAL A 96 -24.68 -26.70 -0.57
C VAL A 96 -24.08 -28.09 -0.38
N ASN A 97 -23.05 -28.23 0.45
CA ASN A 97 -22.46 -29.53 0.77
C ASN A 97 -23.48 -30.47 1.47
N GLN A 98 -24.32 -29.93 2.36
CA GLN A 98 -25.41 -30.70 2.97
C GLN A 98 -26.44 -31.18 1.94
N ILE A 99 -26.80 -30.33 0.97
CA ILE A 99 -27.70 -30.71 -0.13
C ILE A 99 -27.09 -31.86 -0.94
N ALA A 100 -25.82 -31.72 -1.35
CA ALA A 100 -25.12 -32.75 -2.10
C ALA A 100 -25.07 -34.08 -1.33
N ARG A 101 -24.77 -34.04 -0.02
CA ARG A 101 -24.74 -35.24 0.82
C ARG A 101 -26.11 -35.93 0.90
N ARG A 102 -27.18 -35.18 1.14
CA ARG A 102 -28.56 -35.74 1.20
C ARG A 102 -28.97 -36.39 -0.11
N LEU A 103 -28.63 -35.76 -1.24
CA LEU A 103 -28.92 -36.33 -2.58
C LEU A 103 -28.14 -37.63 -2.82
N ASN A 104 -26.86 -37.67 -2.41
CA ASN A 104 -26.04 -38.87 -2.52
C ASN A 104 -26.57 -40.02 -1.65
N GLU A 105 -26.97 -39.73 -0.41
CA GLU A 105 -27.55 -40.73 0.51
C GLU A 105 -28.87 -41.31 0.00
N ALA A 106 -29.74 -40.49 -0.59
CA ALA A 106 -30.99 -40.95 -1.18
C ALA A 106 -30.75 -41.85 -2.40
N LYS A 107 -29.78 -41.47 -3.25
CA LYS A 107 -29.36 -42.27 -4.41
C LYS A 107 -28.84 -43.65 -3.99
N VAL A 108 -27.98 -43.72 -2.97
CA VAL A 108 -27.41 -44.98 -2.47
C VAL A 108 -28.49 -45.90 -1.89
N ARG A 109 -29.47 -45.34 -1.20
CA ARG A 109 -30.59 -46.10 -0.61
C ARG A 109 -31.68 -46.48 -1.61
N GLY A 110 -31.58 -46.05 -2.87
CA GLY A 110 -32.64 -46.23 -3.87
C GLY A 110 -33.93 -45.46 -3.56
N GLU A 111 -33.84 -44.46 -2.67
CA GLU A 111 -34.96 -43.61 -2.29
C GLU A 111 -35.18 -42.50 -3.33
N ARG A 112 -36.40 -41.95 -3.35
CA ARG A 112 -36.70 -40.81 -4.21
C ARG A 112 -35.83 -39.62 -3.83
N LEU A 113 -35.09 -39.08 -4.80
CA LEU A 113 -34.30 -37.86 -4.63
C LEU A 113 -35.20 -36.71 -4.17
N SER A 114 -34.97 -36.21 -2.96
CA SER A 114 -35.65 -35.03 -2.42
C SER A 114 -34.82 -33.79 -2.72
N TYR A 115 -35.23 -33.03 -3.73
CA TYR A 115 -34.64 -31.74 -4.09
C TYR A 115 -35.72 -30.64 -4.01
N PRO A 116 -35.95 -30.07 -2.81
CA PRO A 116 -36.97 -29.06 -2.61
C PRO A 116 -36.57 -27.72 -3.24
N ALA A 117 -37.55 -26.85 -3.47
CA ALA A 117 -37.32 -25.50 -4.00
C ALA A 117 -36.36 -24.66 -3.13
N SER A 118 -36.26 -24.94 -1.82
CA SER A 118 -35.27 -24.33 -0.93
C SER A 118 -33.83 -24.70 -1.32
N SER A 119 -33.55 -25.98 -1.61
CA SER A 119 -32.23 -26.42 -2.09
C SER A 119 -31.84 -25.76 -3.41
N HIS A 120 -32.82 -25.51 -4.28
CA HIS A 120 -32.60 -24.78 -5.52
C HIS A 120 -32.30 -23.29 -5.30
N ARG A 121 -32.91 -22.67 -4.29
CA ARG A 121 -32.56 -21.31 -3.86
C ARG A 121 -31.14 -21.26 -3.29
N ASP A 122 -30.74 -22.21 -2.45
CA ASP A 122 -29.41 -22.23 -1.82
C ASP A 122 -28.27 -22.37 -2.85
N VAL A 123 -28.45 -23.24 -3.85
CA VAL A 123 -27.47 -23.40 -4.94
C VAL A 123 -27.36 -22.12 -5.78
N ARG A 124 -28.49 -21.47 -6.10
CA ARG A 124 -28.45 -20.17 -6.79
C ARG A 124 -27.85 -19.06 -5.94
N ALA A 125 -28.13 -19.05 -4.64
CA ALA A 125 -27.57 -18.09 -3.70
C ALA A 125 -26.04 -18.21 -3.63
N LEU A 126 -25.49 -19.42 -3.70
CA LEU A 126 -24.03 -19.61 -3.80
C LEU A 126 -23.46 -18.98 -5.08
N ALA A 127 -24.10 -19.21 -6.23
CA ALA A 127 -23.64 -18.65 -7.50
C ALA A 127 -23.65 -17.11 -7.47
N GLY A 128 -24.73 -16.50 -6.99
CA GLY A 128 -24.82 -15.04 -6.82
C GLY A 128 -23.77 -14.50 -5.85
N LEU A 129 -23.65 -15.13 -4.68
CA LEU A 129 -22.66 -14.73 -3.68
C LEU A 129 -21.23 -14.75 -4.23
N VAL A 130 -20.85 -15.73 -5.04
CA VAL A 130 -19.49 -15.79 -5.62
C VAL A 130 -19.21 -14.60 -6.53
N PHE A 131 -20.18 -14.17 -7.36
CA PHE A 131 -20.02 -12.98 -8.19
C PHE A 131 -19.97 -11.70 -7.35
N ASP A 132 -20.87 -11.55 -6.38
CA ASP A 132 -20.90 -10.39 -5.49
C ASP A 132 -19.59 -10.25 -4.68
N LEU A 133 -19.05 -11.38 -4.22
CA LEU A 133 -17.76 -11.44 -3.52
C LEU A 133 -16.60 -11.05 -4.44
N ALA A 134 -16.60 -11.51 -5.68
CA ALA A 134 -15.55 -11.17 -6.64
C ALA A 134 -15.52 -9.66 -6.92
N ASP A 135 -16.69 -9.05 -7.10
CA ASP A 135 -16.83 -7.60 -7.31
C ASP A 135 -16.38 -6.81 -6.08
N GLN A 136 -16.78 -7.23 -4.87
CA GLN A 136 -16.33 -6.57 -3.63
C GLN A 136 -14.82 -6.65 -3.44
N VAL A 137 -14.22 -7.82 -3.63
CA VAL A 137 -12.76 -7.99 -3.54
C VAL A 137 -12.03 -7.11 -4.56
N GLN A 138 -12.58 -6.99 -5.78
CA GLN A 138 -12.01 -6.12 -6.81
C GLN A 138 -12.07 -4.64 -6.41
N GLU A 139 -13.21 -4.18 -5.88
CA GLU A 139 -13.36 -2.80 -5.41
C GLU A 139 -12.47 -2.49 -4.20
N MET A 140 -12.38 -3.40 -3.22
CA MET A 140 -11.45 -3.28 -2.10
C MET A 140 -10.00 -3.16 -2.58
N SER A 141 -9.58 -4.00 -3.54
CA SER A 141 -8.23 -3.96 -4.12
C SER A 141 -7.95 -2.62 -4.83
N ARG A 142 -8.93 -2.09 -5.56
CA ARG A 142 -8.83 -0.77 -6.21
C ARG A 142 -8.76 0.36 -5.18
N ALA A 143 -9.61 0.31 -4.15
CA ALA A 143 -9.60 1.28 -3.06
C ALA A 143 -8.25 1.30 -2.33
N ARG A 144 -7.74 0.13 -1.93
CA ARG A 144 -6.42 -0.01 -1.29
C ARG A 144 -5.31 0.55 -2.18
N ARG A 145 -5.33 0.23 -3.48
CA ARG A 145 -4.32 0.74 -4.43
C ARG A 145 -4.35 2.26 -4.53
N ARG A 146 -5.54 2.88 -4.53
CA ARG A 146 -5.69 4.34 -4.53
C ARG A 146 -5.13 4.97 -3.25
N LEU A 147 -5.42 4.39 -2.09
CA LEU A 147 -4.88 4.86 -0.81
C LEU A 147 -3.35 4.77 -0.77
N LEU A 148 -2.77 3.63 -1.17
CA LEU A 148 -1.32 3.46 -1.27
C LEU A 148 -0.68 4.47 -2.22
N ASP A 149 -1.29 4.74 -3.37
CA ASP A 149 -0.79 5.73 -4.31
C ASP A 149 -0.82 7.16 -3.70
N LEU A 150 -1.86 7.49 -2.94
CA LEU A 150 -1.95 8.75 -2.20
C LEU A 150 -0.91 8.85 -1.10
N GLU A 151 -0.68 7.79 -0.31
CA GLU A 151 0.36 7.77 0.72
C GLU A 151 1.75 7.96 0.12
N ILE A 152 2.05 7.25 -0.98
CA ILE A 152 3.32 7.38 -1.70
C ILE A 152 3.45 8.80 -2.29
N SER A 153 2.38 9.33 -2.88
CA SER A 153 2.37 10.68 -3.45
C SER A 153 2.59 11.74 -2.36
N SER A 154 1.91 11.61 -1.22
CA SER A 154 2.05 12.49 -0.06
C SER A 154 3.48 12.44 0.50
N ALA A 155 4.03 11.24 0.67
CA ALA A 155 5.41 11.07 1.10
C ALA A 155 6.38 11.80 0.15
N LEU A 156 6.15 11.73 -1.16
CA LEU A 156 7.04 12.27 -2.17
C LEU A 156 6.78 13.73 -2.57
N ALA A 157 5.62 14.32 -2.23
CA ALA A 157 5.14 15.60 -2.77
C ALA A 157 6.18 16.74 -2.74
N GLY A 158 6.84 16.93 -1.60
CA GLY A 158 7.85 17.99 -1.44
C GLY A 158 9.22 17.72 -2.07
N LEU A 159 9.37 16.72 -2.95
CA LEU A 159 10.58 16.50 -3.74
C LEU A 159 10.45 17.05 -5.16
N ALA A 160 9.26 16.93 -5.77
CA ALA A 160 9.02 17.43 -7.13
C ALA A 160 9.12 18.97 -7.19
N GLU A 161 8.57 19.66 -6.19
CA GLU A 161 8.58 21.14 -6.12
C GLU A 161 9.96 21.76 -5.84
N ARG A 162 10.91 20.98 -5.30
CA ARG A 162 12.25 21.48 -4.95
C ARG A 162 13.21 21.51 -6.14
N ASP A 163 13.00 20.67 -7.15
CA ASP A 163 13.81 20.67 -8.37
C ASP A 163 13.51 21.90 -9.23
N GLU A 164 12.26 22.40 -9.25
CA GLU A 164 11.89 23.60 -10.02
C GLU A 164 12.46 24.90 -9.42
N ASN A 165 12.62 24.95 -8.10
CA ASN A 165 13.10 26.14 -7.38
C ASN A 165 14.62 26.14 -7.08
N GLY A 166 15.34 25.09 -7.50
CA GLY A 166 16.78 24.92 -7.26
C GLY A 166 17.68 25.30 -8.45
N ALA A 167 17.13 25.89 -9.50
CA ALA A 167 17.81 26.23 -10.75
C ALA A 167 18.15 27.74 -10.90
N GLU A 168 18.32 28.48 -9.79
CA GLU A 168 18.87 29.84 -9.76
C GLU A 168 20.20 29.91 -8.99
#